data_AF-A0A257WDK9-F1
#
_entry.id   AF-A0A257WDK9-F1
#
_cell.length_a   1.000
_cell.length_b   1.000
_cell.length_c   1.000
_cell.angle_alpha   90.00
_cell.angle_beta   90.00
_cell.angle_gamma   90.00
#
_symmetry.space_group_name_H-M   'P 1'
#
loop_
_entity.id
_entity.type
_entity.pdbx_description
1 polymer ?
#
loop_
_entity_poly.entity_id
_entity_poly.type
_entity_poly.pdbx_seq_one_letter_code
_entity_poly.pdbx_strand_id
1 'polypeptide(L)'
;MPRIHLTTFIAAAEQRVYTISKGIDVPREWTAKYQMKHERFLKPCDNGTILIDYFDYEAPYGVLGKIWNRIYLYKHLTRQLEERNQKIRRQAETRD
;
A
#
# COMPACT_ATOMS: atom_id res chain seq x y z
N MET A 1 14.04 -7.32 6.87
CA MET A 1 13.46 -6.28 5.99
C MET A 1 12.25 -5.71 6.71
N PRO A 2 12.13 -4.38 6.87
CA PRO A 2 10.91 -3.77 7.37
C PRO A 2 9.69 -4.14 6.50
N ARG A 3 8.54 -4.35 7.14
CA ARG A 3 7.26 -4.63 6.50
C ARG A 3 6.24 -3.58 6.91
N ILE A 4 5.57 -2.96 5.94
CA ILE A 4 4.37 -2.16 6.17
C ILE A 4 3.16 -3.03 5.85
N HIS A 5 2.19 -3.05 6.75
CA HIS A 5 0.93 -3.77 6.58
C HIS A 5 -0.22 -2.76 6.64
N LEU A 6 -1.02 -2.70 5.58
CA LEU A 6 -2.24 -1.92 5.53
C LEU A 6 -3.43 -2.85 5.35
N THR A 7 -4.46 -2.66 6.17
CA THR A 7 -5.78 -3.27 6.00
C THR A 7 -6.80 -2.15 5.79
N THR A 8 -7.61 -2.24 4.73
CA THR A 8 -8.59 -1.22 4.39
C THR A 8 -9.91 -1.87 4.03
N PHE A 9 -10.97 -1.54 4.77
CA PHE A 9 -12.33 -1.87 4.37
C PHE A 9 -12.79 -0.92 3.27
N ILE A 10 -13.41 -1.47 2.23
CA ILE A 10 -13.95 -0.74 1.09
C ILE A 10 -15.38 -1.23 0.85
N ALA A 11 -16.35 -0.31 0.91
CA ALA A 11 -17.76 -0.61 0.71
C ALA A 11 -18.11 -0.79 -0.78
N ALA A 12 -17.45 -1.74 -1.44
CA ALA A 12 -17.62 -2.08 -2.85
C ALA A 12 -17.37 -3.57 -3.11
N ALA A 13 -17.92 -4.09 -4.21
CA ALA A 13 -17.71 -5.47 -4.64
C ALA A 13 -16.24 -5.75 -4.96
N GLU A 14 -15.78 -6.97 -4.68
CA GLU A 14 -14.38 -7.38 -4.86
C GLU A 14 -13.85 -7.08 -6.26
N GLN A 15 -14.64 -7.37 -7.31
CA GLN A 15 -14.25 -7.12 -8.70
C GLN A 15 -13.99 -5.63 -8.98
N ARG A 16 -14.79 -4.72 -8.39
CA ARG A 16 -14.61 -3.27 -8.51
C ARG A 16 -13.32 -2.84 -7.82
N VAL A 17 -13.08 -3.33 -6.60
CA VAL A 17 -11.85 -3.07 -5.85
C VAL A 17 -10.62 -3.60 -6.60
N TYR A 18 -10.70 -4.83 -7.11
CA TYR A 18 -9.63 -5.44 -7.91
C TYR A 18 -9.27 -4.56 -9.11
N THR A 19 -10.27 -4.17 -9.90
CA THR A 19 -10.07 -3.38 -11.13
C THR A 19 -9.42 -2.03 -10.83
N ILE A 20 -9.90 -1.32 -9.82
CA ILE A 20 -9.34 -0.01 -9.43
C ILE A 20 -7.95 -0.16 -8.84
N SER A 21 -7.76 -1.13 -7.96
CA SER A 21 -6.49 -1.35 -7.28
C SER A 21 -5.37 -1.72 -8.26
N LYS A 22 -5.68 -2.40 -9.38
CA LYS A 22 -4.72 -2.69 -10.45
C LYS A 22 -4.17 -1.45 -11.15
N GLY A 23 -4.94 -0.36 -11.21
CA GLY A 23 -4.48 0.92 -11.76
C GLY A 23 -3.64 1.75 -10.78
N ILE A 24 -3.61 1.37 -9.50
CA ILE A 24 -2.90 2.08 -8.42
C ILE A 24 -1.91 1.09 -7.80
N ASP A 25 -0.84 0.83 -8.56
CA ASP A 25 0.25 -0.07 -8.18
C ASP A 25 1.46 0.70 -7.58
N VAL A 26 2.39 -0.03 -6.96
CA VAL A 26 3.66 0.52 -6.50
C VAL A 26 4.48 0.99 -7.70
N PRO A 27 4.95 2.26 -7.69
CA PRO A 27 5.76 2.76 -8.79
C PRO A 27 7.07 1.98 -8.99
N ARG A 28 7.49 1.81 -10.24
CA ARG A 28 8.72 1.07 -10.59
C ARG A 28 9.97 1.64 -9.92
N GLU A 29 10.02 2.95 -9.70
CA GLU A 29 11.14 3.59 -9.04
C GLU A 29 11.27 3.20 -7.56
N TRP A 30 10.18 2.83 -6.89
CA TRP A 30 10.21 2.32 -5.51
C TRP A 30 10.70 0.87 -5.47
N THR A 31 10.29 0.08 -6.45
CA THR A 31 10.80 -1.29 -6.65
C THR A 31 12.31 -1.27 -6.87
N ALA A 32 12.81 -0.37 -7.72
CA ALA A 32 14.25 -0.28 -7.99
C ALA A 32 15.05 0.28 -6.81
N LYS A 33 14.57 1.36 -6.18
CA LYS A 33 15.32 2.08 -5.14
C LYS A 33 15.30 1.39 -3.78
N TYR A 34 14.18 0.76 -3.43
CA TYR A 34 13.98 0.14 -2.13
C TYR A 34 13.79 -1.37 -2.20
N GLN A 35 14.02 -1.99 -3.37
CA GLN A 35 13.72 -3.42 -3.59
C GLN A 35 12.31 -3.78 -3.10
N MET A 36 11.37 -2.85 -3.30
CA MET A 36 10.04 -2.96 -2.72
C MET A 36 9.28 -4.13 -3.35
N LYS A 37 8.77 -5.02 -2.50
CA LYS A 37 7.86 -6.10 -2.88
C LYS A 37 6.49 -5.78 -2.33
N HIS A 38 5.47 -5.88 -3.18
CA HIS A 38 4.09 -5.62 -2.82
C HIS A 38 3.27 -6.89 -3.03
N GLU A 39 2.61 -7.33 -1.96
CA GLU A 39 1.64 -8.40 -1.99
C GLU A 39 0.27 -7.84 -1.65
N ARG A 40 -0.73 -8.17 -2.46
CA ARG A 40 -2.11 -7.69 -2.31
C ARG A 40 -3.07 -8.86 -2.22
N PHE A 41 -3.93 -8.82 -1.21
CA PHE A 41 -5.01 -9.78 -1.01
C PHE A 41 -6.35 -9.04 -0.91
N LEU A 42 -7.37 -9.62 -1.51
CA LEU A 42 -8.76 -9.18 -1.40
C LEU A 42 -9.53 -10.26 -0.69
N LYS A 43 -10.39 -9.85 0.26
CA LYS A 43 -11.32 -10.75 0.94
C LYS A 43 -12.72 -10.17 0.87
N PRO A 44 -13.67 -10.80 0.18
CA PRO A 44 -15.06 -10.36 0.19
C PRO A 44 -15.66 -10.57 1.59
N CYS A 45 -16.57 -9.67 1.98
CA CYS A 45 -17.32 -9.73 3.23
C CYS A 45 -18.73 -9.16 3.02
N ASP A 46 -19.63 -9.33 3.99
CA ASP A 46 -21.07 -9.10 3.85
C ASP A 46 -21.43 -7.72 3.24
N ASN A 47 -20.67 -6.67 3.54
CA ASN A 47 -20.95 -5.30 3.13
C ASN A 47 -19.84 -4.65 2.27
N GLY A 48 -18.91 -5.44 1.73
CA GLY A 48 -17.82 -4.90 0.91
C GLY A 48 -16.64 -5.84 0.75
N THR A 49 -15.44 -5.27 0.66
CA THR A 49 -14.20 -6.01 0.48
C THR A 49 -13.13 -5.49 1.44
N ILE A 50 -12.41 -6.39 2.08
CA ILE A 50 -11.20 -6.09 2.83
C ILE A 50 -10.01 -6.17 1.88
N LEU A 51 -9.36 -5.03 1.65
CA LEU A 51 -8.09 -4.91 0.95
C LEU A 51 -6.94 -5.04 1.96
N ILE A 52 -6.04 -5.99 1.75
CA ILE A 52 -4.87 -6.24 2.58
C ILE A 52 -3.63 -6.07 1.70
N ASP A 53 -2.75 -5.15 2.08
CA ASP A 53 -1.49 -4.90 1.39
C ASP A 53 -0.30 -5.10 2.33
N TYR A 54 0.68 -5.88 1.87
CA TYR A 54 1.99 -6.02 2.49
C TYR A 54 3.06 -5.40 1.60
N PHE A 55 3.88 -4.53 2.18
CA PHE A 55 5.02 -3.91 1.49
C PHE A 55 6.30 -4.23 2.24
N ASP A 56 7.13 -5.09 1.67
CA ASP A 56 8.48 -5.35 2.13
C ASP A 56 9.44 -4.44 1.38
N TYR A 57 10.37 -3.80 2.09
CA TYR A 57 11.35 -2.90 1.45
C TYR A 57 12.70 -2.91 2.16
N GLU A 58 13.73 -2.49 1.46
CA GLU A 58 15.07 -2.26 1.97
C GLU A 58 15.40 -0.76 1.98
N ALA A 59 16.01 -0.29 3.06
CA ALA A 59 16.39 1.10 3.21
C ALA A 59 17.84 1.31 2.74
N PRO A 60 18.11 2.14 1.71
CA PRO A 60 19.44 2.29 1.11
C PRO A 60 20.42 3.16 1.93
N TYR A 61 20.25 3.29 3.25
CA TYR A 61 21.03 4.24 4.07
C TYR A 61 22.15 3.55 4.88
N GLY A 62 23.33 4.18 5.00
CA GLY A 62 24.55 3.75 5.72
C GLY A 62 24.57 4.05 7.25
N VAL A 63 25.65 3.68 7.97
CA VAL A 63 25.67 3.42 9.44
C VAL A 63 25.35 4.63 10.35
N LEU A 64 25.78 5.86 10.05
CA LEU A 64 25.81 6.95 11.06
C LEU A 64 24.65 7.99 11.03
N GLY A 65 23.60 7.75 10.24
CA GLY A 65 22.33 8.52 10.27
C GLY A 65 21.08 7.62 10.21
N LYS A 66 21.28 6.32 10.41
CA LYS A 66 20.43 5.22 9.94
C LYS A 66 19.10 5.11 10.67
N ILE A 67 19.05 5.44 11.96
CA ILE A 67 17.85 5.25 12.80
C ILE A 67 16.83 6.34 12.50
N TRP A 68 17.23 7.61 12.55
CA TRP A 68 16.36 8.74 12.23
C TRP A 68 15.86 8.68 10.79
N ASN A 69 16.75 8.38 9.82
CA ASN A 69 16.35 8.19 8.43
C ASN A 69 15.42 6.98 8.24
N ARG A 70 15.60 5.90 9.00
CA ARG A 70 14.71 4.73 8.92
C ARG A 70 13.31 5.05 9.44
N ILE A 71 13.19 5.73 10.57
CA ILE A 71 11.87 6.14 11.12
C ILE A 71 11.20 7.14 10.18
N TYR A 72 11.95 8.12 9.68
CA TYR A 72 11.45 9.08 8.70
C TYR A 72 10.99 8.39 7.41
N LEU A 73 11.82 7.49 6.85
CA LEU A 73 11.49 6.74 5.63
C LEU A 73 10.25 5.86 5.86
N TYR A 74 10.18 5.14 6.97
CA TYR A 74 9.00 4.32 7.31
C TYR A 74 7.75 5.18 7.31
N LYS A 75 7.73 6.28 8.07
CA LYS A 75 6.57 7.20 8.13
C LYS A 75 6.22 7.78 6.76
N HIS A 76 7.23 8.17 5.98
CA HIS A 76 7.04 8.73 4.65
C HIS A 76 6.41 7.72 3.68
N LEU A 77 6.93 6.49 3.63
CA LEU A 77 6.39 5.42 2.80
C LEU A 77 4.98 5.04 3.26
N THR A 78 4.77 4.82 4.56
CA THR A 78 3.45 4.49 5.13
C THR A 78 2.41 5.52 4.73
N ARG A 79 2.68 6.82 4.92
CA ARG A 79 1.73 7.89 4.53
C ARG A 79 1.37 7.83 3.05
N GLN A 80 2.36 7.66 2.20
CA GLN A 80 2.15 7.57 0.75
C GLN A 80 1.36 6.33 0.32
N LEU A 81 1.54 5.20 1.01
CA LEU A 81 0.80 3.97 0.76
C LEU A 81 -0.65 4.09 1.28
N GLU A 82 -0.85 4.71 2.44
CA GLU A 82 -2.17 5.04 2.98
C GLU A 82 -2.96 5.97 2.05
N GLU A 83 -2.33 7.02 1.53
CA GLU A 83 -2.95 7.94 0.56
C GLU A 83 -3.43 7.20 -0.71
N ARG A 84 -2.66 6.22 -1.18
CA ARG A 84 -3.05 5.36 -2.32
C ARG A 84 -4.23 4.46 -1.96
N ASN A 85 -4.21 3.81 -0.79
CA ASN A 85 -5.33 2.99 -0.33
C ASN A 85 -6.61 3.81 -0.14
N GLN A 86 -6.49 5.05 0.34
CA GLN A 86 -7.62 5.96 0.39
C GLN A 86 -8.14 6.33 -1.00
N LYS A 87 -7.28 6.53 -2.01
CA LYS A 87 -7.72 6.78 -3.39
C LYS A 87 -8.47 5.58 -3.97
N ILE A 88 -7.94 4.36 -3.79
CA ILE A 88 -8.60 3.11 -4.19
C ILE A 88 -9.99 3.04 -3.54
N ARG A 89 -10.05 3.24 -2.22
CA ARG A 89 -11.29 3.23 -1.46
C ARG A 89 -12.31 4.22 -2.01
N ARG A 90 -11.93 5.50 -2.15
CA ARG A 90 -12.83 6.56 -2.65
C ARG A 90 -13.34 6.23 -4.05
N GLN A 91 -12.47 5.84 -4.97
CA GLN A 91 -12.88 5.50 -6.34
C GLN A 91 -13.77 4.25 -6.41
N ALA A 92 -13.54 3.28 -5.52
CA ALA A 92 -14.33 2.06 -5.48
C ALA A 92 -15.71 2.28 -4.85
N GLU A 93 -15.80 3.14 -3.84
CA GLU A 93 -17.05 3.50 -3.15
C GLU A 93 -17.89 4.52 -3.96
N THR A 94 -17.27 5.32 -4.83
CA THR A 94 -18.01 6.20 -5.75
C THR A 94 -18.75 5.37 -6.80
N ARG A 95 -20.07 5.54 -6.82
CA ARG A 95 -20.97 5.06 -7.88
C ARG A 95 -20.99 6.08 -9.02
N ASP A 96 -20.11 5.88 -9.99
CA ASP A 96 -20.35 6.26 -11.39
C ASP A 96 -20.54 4.97 -12.19
#